data_AF-A0A930HT37-F1
#
_entry.id   AF-A0A930HT37-F1
#
_cell.length_a   1.000
_cell.length_b   1.000
_cell.length_c   1.000
_cell.angle_alpha   90.00
_cell.angle_beta   90.00
_cell.angle_gamma   90.00
#
_symmetry.space_group_name_H-M   'P 1'
#
loop_
_entity.id
_entity.type
_entity.pdbx_description
1 polymer ?
#
loop_
_entity_poly.entity_id
_entity_poly.type
_entity_poly.pdbx_seq_one_letter_code
_entity_poly.pdbx_strand_id
1 'polypeptide(L)'
;AEVEALNTEASTMYKNYQNEVVFLSQDQKKKRQEAIMAKEKQASDLKRKYFGPEGELFKKRTSLITPIQDEIYNAVKDISDQRGYSLVIDRSSNAAGIIYGSPKVDISNEVLQKLGYSYQ
;
A
#
# COMPACT_ATOMS: atom_id res chain seq x y z
N ALA A 1 -10.64 10.42 7.36
CA ALA A 1 -10.24 11.78 7.84
C ALA A 1 -10.30 12.84 6.73
N GLU A 2 -9.26 13.10 5.95
CA GLU A 2 -9.26 14.25 4.99
C GLU A 2 -10.03 13.97 3.68
N VAL A 3 -9.71 12.88 2.97
CA VAL A 3 -10.45 12.45 1.75
C VAL A 3 -11.93 12.21 2.05
N GLU A 4 -12.21 11.65 3.22
CA GLU A 4 -13.56 11.37 3.70
C GLU A 4 -14.33 12.66 4.01
N ALA A 5 -13.70 13.64 4.68
CA ALA A 5 -14.30 14.94 4.90
C ALA A 5 -14.65 15.64 3.57
N LEU A 6 -13.76 15.60 2.57
CA LEU A 6 -14.04 16.16 1.25
C LEU A 6 -15.21 15.45 0.54
N ASN A 7 -15.31 14.12 0.67
CA ASN A 7 -16.44 13.36 0.12
C ASN A 7 -17.76 13.69 0.84
N THR A 8 -17.73 13.84 2.17
CA THR A 8 -18.90 14.24 2.95
C THR A 8 -19.36 15.66 2.61
N GLU A 9 -18.42 16.59 2.43
CA GLU A 9 -18.70 17.96 1.98
C GLU A 9 -19.33 17.97 0.59
N ALA A 10 -18.75 17.25 -0.38
CA ALA A 10 -19.31 17.13 -1.73
C ALA A 10 -20.73 16.53 -1.72
N SER A 11 -20.95 15.46 -0.94
CA SER A 11 -22.27 14.84 -0.79
C SER A 11 -23.29 15.79 -0.15
N THR A 12 -22.87 16.58 0.85
CA THR A 12 -23.72 17.58 1.50
C THR A 12 -24.08 18.70 0.52
N MET A 13 -23.11 19.21 -0.25
CA MET A 13 -23.37 20.21 -1.29
C MET A 13 -24.33 19.69 -2.36
N TYR A 14 -24.20 18.42 -2.75
CA TYR A 14 -25.11 17.77 -3.70
C TYR A 14 -26.53 17.65 -3.15
N LYS A 15 -26.71 17.21 -1.90
CA LYS A 15 -28.02 17.15 -1.24
C LYS A 15 -28.68 18.53 -1.15
N ASN A 16 -27.91 19.55 -0.76
CA ASN A 16 -28.42 20.93 -0.68
C ASN A 16 -28.81 21.44 -2.07
N TYR A 17 -28.00 21.14 -3.09
CA TYR A 17 -28.35 21.47 -4.47
C TYR A 17 -29.65 20.80 -4.91
N GLN A 18 -29.87 19.52 -4.62
CA GLN A 18 -31.13 18.83 -4.95
C GLN A 18 -32.36 19.48 -4.31
N ASN A 19 -32.25 19.92 -3.05
CA ASN A 19 -33.34 20.59 -2.34
C ASN A 19 -33.63 22.00 -2.88
N GLU A 20 -32.60 22.71 -3.34
CA GLU A 20 -32.69 24.11 -3.76
C GLU A 20 -32.88 24.28 -5.28
N VAL A 21 -32.62 23.25 -6.09
CA VAL A 21 -32.54 23.34 -7.57
C VAL A 21 -33.78 23.95 -8.22
N VAL A 22 -34.97 23.74 -7.64
CA VAL A 22 -36.22 24.29 -8.16
C VAL A 22 -36.34 25.81 -7.97
N PHE A 23 -35.59 26.38 -7.03
CA PHE A 23 -35.57 27.80 -6.71
C PHE A 23 -34.40 28.57 -7.34
N LEU A 24 -33.46 27.88 -8.00
CA LEU A 24 -32.24 28.48 -8.55
C LEU A 24 -32.40 28.90 -10.02
N SER A 25 -31.78 30.03 -10.37
CA SER A 25 -31.60 30.43 -11.77
C SER A 25 -30.60 29.50 -12.49
N GLN A 26 -30.57 29.54 -13.84
CA GLN A 26 -29.64 28.71 -14.62
C GLN A 26 -28.18 28.99 -14.29
N ASP A 27 -27.81 30.26 -14.10
CA ASP A 27 -26.44 30.63 -13.71
C ASP A 27 -26.08 30.13 -12.31
N GLN A 28 -27.02 30.17 -11.37
CA GLN A 28 -26.81 29.63 -10.02
C GLN A 28 -26.67 28.12 -10.04
N LYS A 29 -27.46 27.42 -10.87
CA LYS A 29 -27.35 25.96 -11.07
C LYS A 29 -25.98 25.58 -11.58
N LYS A 30 -25.51 26.28 -12.62
CA LYS A 30 -24.19 26.05 -13.21
C LYS A 30 -23.08 26.26 -12.18
N LYS A 31 -23.09 27.36 -11.43
CA LYS A 31 -22.10 27.63 -10.36
C LYS A 31 -22.11 26.57 -9.26
N ARG A 32 -23.29 26.12 -8.82
CA ARG A 32 -23.43 25.07 -7.79
C ARG A 32 -22.89 23.72 -8.29
N GLN A 33 -23.21 23.35 -9.53
CA GLN A 33 -22.70 22.14 -10.16
C GLN A 33 -21.18 22.17 -10.34
N GLU A 34 -20.62 23.30 -10.80
CA GLU A 34 -19.16 23.49 -10.91
C GLU A 34 -18.46 23.38 -9.56
N ALA A 35 -19.04 23.95 -8.50
CA ALA A 35 -18.48 23.84 -7.16
C ALA A 35 -18.50 22.40 -6.62
N ILE A 36 -19.59 21.65 -6.85
CA ILE A 36 -19.69 20.24 -6.47
C ILE A 36 -18.65 19.41 -7.24
N MET A 37 -18.59 19.57 -8.57
CA MET A 37 -17.61 18.86 -9.42
C MET A 37 -16.17 19.18 -9.01
N ALA A 38 -15.87 20.43 -8.71
CA ALA A 38 -14.54 20.83 -8.23
C ALA A 38 -14.19 20.12 -6.92
N LYS A 39 -15.15 20.00 -6.00
CA LYS A 39 -14.96 19.33 -4.70
C LYS A 39 -14.77 17.83 -4.84
N GLU A 40 -15.56 17.18 -5.70
CA GLU A 40 -15.39 15.75 -6.03
C GLU A 40 -14.04 15.48 -6.70
N LYS A 41 -13.62 16.35 -7.62
CA LYS A 41 -12.31 16.26 -8.26
C LYS A 41 -11.18 16.38 -7.25
N GLN A 42 -11.26 17.35 -6.32
CA GLN A 42 -10.28 17.49 -5.23
C GLN A 42 -10.20 16.23 -4.37
N ALA A 43 -11.35 15.65 -3.98
CA ALA A 43 -11.38 14.42 -3.20
C ALA A 43 -10.75 13.25 -3.96
N SER A 44 -11.04 13.12 -5.25
CA SER A 44 -10.48 12.09 -6.13
C SER A 44 -8.97 12.22 -6.30
N ASP A 45 -8.48 13.43 -6.58
CA ASP A 45 -7.04 13.69 -6.73
C ASP A 45 -6.29 13.46 -5.41
N LEU A 46 -6.87 13.85 -4.28
CA LEU A 46 -6.28 13.60 -2.96
C LEU A 46 -6.24 12.10 -2.64
N LYS A 47 -7.32 11.37 -2.96
CA LYS A 47 -7.37 9.91 -2.82
C LYS A 47 -6.28 9.25 -3.68
N ARG A 48 -6.09 9.69 -4.92
CA ARG A 48 -5.04 9.19 -5.82
C ARG A 48 -3.65 9.53 -5.31
N LYS A 49 -3.44 10.72 -4.76
CA LYS A 49 -2.16 11.12 -4.16
C LYS A 49 -1.77 10.21 -2.99
N TYR A 50 -2.71 9.86 -2.12
CA TYR A 50 -2.42 9.01 -0.96
C TYR A 50 -2.41 7.51 -1.30
N PHE A 51 -3.40 7.05 -2.07
CA PHE A 51 -3.71 5.62 -2.26
C PHE A 51 -3.59 5.14 -3.72
N GLY A 52 -3.08 5.98 -4.62
CA GLY A 52 -2.76 5.54 -5.99
C GLY A 52 -1.60 4.54 -6.02
N PRO A 53 -1.33 3.92 -7.18
CA PRO A 53 -0.25 2.93 -7.34
C PRO A 53 1.13 3.44 -6.88
N GLU A 54 1.41 4.73 -7.10
CA GLU A 54 2.63 5.42 -6.62
C GLU A 54 2.32 6.45 -5.52
N GLY A 55 1.20 6.27 -4.83
CA GLY A 55 0.75 7.17 -3.78
C GLY A 55 1.67 7.13 -2.56
N GLU A 56 1.47 8.11 -1.67
CA GLU A 56 2.28 8.25 -0.45
C GLU A 56 2.22 7.00 0.45
N LEU A 57 1.08 6.30 0.49
CA LEU A 57 0.97 5.05 1.25
C LEU A 57 1.88 3.96 0.67
N PHE A 58 1.91 3.81 -0.65
CA PHE A 58 2.78 2.84 -1.32
C PHE A 58 4.24 3.18 -1.05
N LYS A 59 4.65 4.43 -1.28
CA LYS A 59 6.02 4.89 -0.99
C LYS A 59 6.42 4.64 0.45
N LYS A 60 5.53 4.93 1.41
CA LYS A 60 5.82 4.71 2.83
C LYS A 60 5.99 3.23 3.14
N ARG A 61 5.11 2.36 2.62
CA ARG A 61 5.25 0.91 2.76
C ARG A 61 6.57 0.42 2.18
N THR A 62 6.89 0.81 0.96
CA THR A 62 8.17 0.46 0.30
C THR A 62 9.35 0.93 1.13
N SER A 63 9.36 2.19 1.59
CA SER A 63 10.47 2.73 2.42
C SER A 63 10.69 1.99 3.74
N LEU A 64 9.66 1.33 4.28
CA LEU A 64 9.76 0.56 5.51
C LEU A 64 10.12 -0.91 5.25
N ILE A 65 9.64 -1.48 4.15
CA ILE A 65 9.84 -2.89 3.82
C ILE A 65 11.18 -3.14 3.12
N THR A 66 11.62 -2.24 2.24
CA THR A 66 12.87 -2.41 1.48
C THR A 66 14.08 -2.65 2.39
N PRO A 67 14.32 -1.86 3.46
CA PRO A 67 15.46 -2.11 4.35
C PRO A 67 15.42 -3.49 5.00
N ILE A 68 14.23 -3.97 5.37
CA ILE A 68 14.05 -5.30 5.98
C ILE A 68 14.35 -6.40 4.94
N GLN A 69 13.90 -6.22 3.69
CA GLN A 69 14.23 -7.14 2.60
C GLN A 69 15.73 -7.18 2.31
N ASP A 70 16.40 -6.02 2.33
CA ASP A 70 17.84 -5.92 2.13
C ASP A 70 18.61 -6.62 3.27
N GLU A 71 18.19 -6.42 4.51
CA GLU A 71 18.77 -7.12 5.67
C GLU A 71 18.62 -8.64 5.55
N ILE A 72 17.42 -9.14 5.20
CA ILE A 72 17.17 -10.57 4.98
C ILE A 72 18.03 -11.10 3.84
N TYR A 73 18.11 -10.37 2.72
CA TYR A 73 18.92 -10.76 1.57
C TYR A 73 20.40 -10.91 1.95
N ASN A 74 20.95 -9.92 2.65
CA ASN A 74 22.34 -9.95 3.10
C ASN A 74 22.58 -11.09 4.09
N ALA A 75 21.64 -11.34 5.01
CA ALA A 75 21.75 -12.46 5.95
C ALA A 75 21.76 -13.82 5.22
N VAL A 76 20.84 -14.03 4.28
CA VAL A 76 20.78 -15.24 3.44
C VAL A 76 22.04 -15.41 2.61
N LYS A 77 22.52 -14.33 1.98
CA LYS A 77 23.72 -14.33 1.15
C LYS A 77 24.95 -14.74 1.96
N ASP A 78 25.17 -14.13 3.12
CA ASP A 78 26.31 -14.46 3.98
C ASP A 78 26.28 -15.92 4.44
N ILE A 79 25.12 -16.43 4.84
CA ILE A 79 24.97 -17.85 5.25
C ILE A 79 25.28 -18.76 4.06
N SER A 80 24.79 -18.39 2.87
CA SER A 80 25.05 -19.14 1.64
C SER A 80 26.53 -19.18 1.30
N ASP A 81 27.22 -18.04 1.37
CA ASP A 81 28.66 -17.93 1.12
C ASP A 81 29.47 -18.76 2.14
N GLN A 82 29.08 -18.75 3.43
CA GLN A 82 29.73 -19.51 4.49
C GLN A 82 29.53 -21.03 4.38
N ARG A 83 28.33 -21.46 3.97
CA ARG A 83 27.95 -22.88 3.88
C ARG A 83 28.21 -23.47 2.49
N GLY A 84 28.59 -22.64 1.51
CA GLY A 84 28.79 -23.05 0.13
C GLY A 84 27.48 -23.36 -0.61
N TYR A 85 26.37 -22.76 -0.23
CA TYR A 85 25.11 -22.93 -0.95
C TYR A 85 25.14 -22.15 -2.26
N SER A 86 24.90 -22.85 -3.37
CA SER A 86 24.80 -22.22 -4.69
C SER A 86 23.42 -21.61 -4.96
N LEU A 87 22.40 -22.00 -4.18
CA LEU A 87 21.02 -21.53 -4.34
C LEU A 87 20.25 -21.63 -3.03
N VAL A 88 19.43 -20.62 -2.75
CA VAL A 88 18.41 -20.63 -1.69
C VAL A 88 17.06 -20.35 -2.35
N ILE A 89 16.05 -21.16 -2.01
CA ILE A 89 14.71 -21.06 -2.58
C ILE A 89 13.71 -20.79 -1.45
N ASP A 90 12.83 -19.81 -1.67
CA ASP A 90 11.71 -19.58 -0.77
C ASP A 90 10.68 -20.72 -0.89
N ARG A 91 10.57 -21.51 0.18
CA ARG A 91 9.62 -22.62 0.28
C ARG A 91 8.16 -22.18 0.24
N SER A 92 7.85 -20.95 0.68
CA SER A 92 6.48 -20.42 0.67
C SER A 92 6.04 -19.94 -0.71
N SER A 93 6.99 -19.77 -1.64
CA SER A 93 6.70 -19.34 -2.99
C SER A 93 5.96 -20.42 -3.78
N ASN A 94 4.72 -20.11 -4.17
CA ASN A 94 3.92 -20.97 -5.06
C ASN A 94 4.62 -21.23 -6.42
N ALA A 95 5.51 -20.34 -6.86
CA ALA A 95 6.24 -20.48 -8.12
C ALA A 95 7.38 -21.51 -8.04
N ALA A 96 7.87 -21.84 -6.84
CA ALA A 96 8.99 -22.76 -6.67
C ALA A 96 8.59 -24.24 -6.88
N GLY A 97 7.29 -24.57 -6.84
CA GLY A 97 6.81 -25.93 -7.06
C GLY A 97 7.29 -26.96 -6.02
N ILE A 98 7.70 -26.50 -4.82
CA ILE A 98 8.23 -27.38 -3.77
C ILE A 98 7.07 -28.15 -3.12
N ILE A 99 6.95 -29.43 -3.45
CA ILE A 99 5.96 -30.35 -2.85
C ILE A 99 6.43 -30.83 -1.47
N TYR A 100 7.74 -31.08 -1.32
CA TYR A 100 8.35 -31.51 -0.07
C TYR A 100 9.77 -30.94 0.06
N GLY A 101 10.10 -30.41 1.23
CA GLY A 101 11.45 -29.99 1.62
C GLY A 101 11.77 -30.55 3.00
N SER A 102 12.93 -31.19 3.14
CA SER A 102 13.38 -31.72 4.43
C SER A 102 13.64 -30.57 5.41
N PRO A 103 13.23 -30.66 6.69
CA PRO A 103 13.60 -29.65 7.69
C PRO A 103 15.11 -29.43 7.83
N LYS A 104 15.93 -30.42 7.42
CA LYS A 104 17.40 -30.33 7.46
C LYS A 104 18.00 -29.32 6.48
N VAL A 105 17.26 -28.95 5.44
CA VAL A 105 17.70 -27.95 4.45
C VAL A 105 17.11 -26.57 4.72
N ASP A 106 16.32 -26.43 5.78
CA ASP A 106 15.69 -25.17 6.16
C ASP A 106 16.65 -24.32 6.99
N ILE A 107 17.04 -23.17 6.44
CA ILE A 107 17.95 -22.22 7.08
C ILE A 107 17.23 -21.03 7.73
N SER A 108 15.89 -21.04 7.77
CA SER A 108 15.09 -19.89 8.25
C SER A 108 15.49 -19.46 9.66
N ASN A 109 15.72 -20.40 10.57
CA ASN A 109 16.17 -20.09 11.93
C ASN A 109 17.58 -19.51 11.98
N GLU A 110 18.49 -19.95 11.11
CA GLU A 110 19.86 -19.42 11.03
C GLU A 110 19.83 -17.97 10.53
N VAL A 111 18.98 -17.69 9.54
CA VAL A 111 18.73 -16.33 9.03
C VAL A 111 18.15 -15.45 10.15
N LEU A 112 17.13 -15.91 10.86
CA LEU A 112 16.53 -15.17 11.99
C LEU A 112 17.54 -14.89 13.10
N GLN A 113 18.36 -15.89 13.47
CA GLN A 113 19.40 -15.72 14.47
C GLN A 113 20.45 -14.69 14.04
N LYS A 114 20.85 -14.70 12.76
CA LYS A 114 21.79 -13.72 12.21
C LYS A 114 21.23 -12.30 12.21
N LEU A 115 19.92 -12.16 12.02
CA LEU A 115 19.19 -10.90 12.14
C LEU A 115 18.92 -10.49 13.60
N GLY A 116 19.34 -11.29 14.58
CA GLY A 116 19.16 -11.00 16.01
C GLY A 116 17.80 -11.39 16.57
N TYR A 117 16.96 -12.07 15.79
CA TYR A 117 15.68 -12.62 16.22
C TYR A 117 15.86 -14.06 16.70
N SER A 118 16.36 -14.25 17.92
CA SER A 118 16.35 -15.56 18.56
C SER A 118 15.04 -15.76 19.33
N TYR A 119 14.33 -16.85 19.07
CA TYR A 119 13.36 -17.37 20.04
C TYR A 119 14.15 -17.84 21.28
N GLN A 120 13.80 -17.31 22.46
CA GLN A 120 14.15 -17.94 23.74
C GLN A 120 13.29 -19.18 23.98
#